data_AF-A0A9P3B1Z4-F1
#
_entry.id   AF-A0A9P3B1Z4-F1
#
_cell.length_a   1.000
_cell.length_b   1.000
_cell.length_c   1.000
_cell.angle_alpha   90.00
_cell.angle_beta   90.00
_cell.angle_gamma   90.00
#
_symmetry.space_group_name_H-M   'P 1'
#
loop_
_entity.id
_entity.type
_entity.pdbx_description
1 polymer ?
#
loop_
_entity_poly.entity_id
_entity_poly.type
_entity_poly.pdbx_seq_one_letter_code
_entity_poly.pdbx_strand_id
1 'polypeptide(L)'
;MPKRVMAILIILSVSAQLGLPATVQLDDGLLEILASKAPWLPETLLCQMQTASVASRISSTLGGCKWSTGCPTHDYYVLVRHFETDLRVLENQFAASWSSADHIIYLGTQLMLYIIALSTDEGKQASSQSSWVICSYSTAICLVQKASSMGSKWLFAPVRLHKIVLNAVCFLLLLKSFRYRESFDPIPLSNAINQGLELLQGLSVTPGDFMSRAFSLLDQLSQLTNKCESRDMPNEFLPVKSRMGANVAFSTAVRARELMKKQQDDQGCSGMVDLPVMQDIDQLLDLDWSELFGTGIGV
;
A
#
# COMPACT_ATOMS: atom_id res chain seq x y z
N MET A 1 11.38 -22.85 -19.70
CA MET A 1 10.65 -21.56 -19.85
C MET A 1 9.70 -21.21 -18.71
N PRO A 2 8.72 -22.03 -18.30
CA PRO A 2 7.71 -21.60 -17.30
C PRO A 2 8.30 -21.23 -15.93
N LYS A 3 9.36 -21.92 -15.49
CA LYS A 3 10.10 -21.58 -14.26
C LYS A 3 10.74 -20.19 -14.29
N ARG A 4 11.27 -19.78 -15.46
CA ARG A 4 11.90 -18.46 -15.66
C ARG A 4 10.85 -17.35 -15.61
N VAL A 5 9.71 -17.58 -16.25
CA VAL A 5 8.56 -16.67 -16.22
C VAL A 5 8.04 -16.46 -14.79
N MET A 6 7.84 -17.54 -14.02
CA MET A 6 7.45 -17.42 -12.61
C MET A 6 8.49 -16.66 -11.78
N ALA A 7 9.77 -16.97 -11.93
CA ALA A 7 10.83 -16.29 -11.17
C ALA A 7 10.83 -14.78 -11.42
N ILE A 8 10.66 -14.37 -12.68
CA ILE A 8 10.62 -12.96 -13.06
C ILE A 8 9.34 -12.30 -12.58
N LEU A 9 8.19 -12.97 -12.66
CA LEU A 9 6.95 -12.49 -12.07
C LEU A 9 7.12 -12.22 -10.57
N ILE A 10 7.75 -13.14 -9.84
CA ILE A 10 8.02 -13.00 -8.40
C ILE A 10 8.93 -11.78 -8.16
N ILE A 11 10.04 -11.67 -8.88
CA ILE A 11 11.00 -10.56 -8.71
C ILE A 11 10.34 -9.20 -9.00
N LEU A 12 9.64 -9.07 -10.13
CA LEU A 12 8.95 -7.84 -10.50
C LEU A 12 7.87 -7.48 -9.48
N SER A 13 7.10 -8.49 -9.05
CA SER A 13 6.02 -8.30 -8.08
C SER A 13 6.53 -7.88 -6.71
N VAL A 14 7.57 -8.54 -6.21
CA VAL A 14 8.19 -8.21 -4.92
C VAL A 14 8.83 -6.82 -4.99
N SER A 15 9.60 -6.53 -6.03
CA SER A 15 10.27 -5.24 -6.19
C SER A 15 9.25 -4.09 -6.24
N ALA A 16 8.18 -4.24 -7.03
CA ALA A 16 7.10 -3.26 -7.09
C ALA A 16 6.39 -3.09 -5.74
N GLN A 17 6.17 -4.17 -4.98
CA GLN A 17 5.59 -4.08 -3.64
C GLN A 17 6.46 -3.33 -2.63
N LEU A 18 7.78 -3.41 -2.79
CA LEU A 18 8.72 -2.68 -1.95
C LEU A 18 8.93 -1.24 -2.44
N GLY A 19 8.32 -0.86 -3.58
CA GLY A 19 8.57 0.41 -4.23
C GLY A 19 10.00 0.56 -4.71
N LEU A 20 10.65 -0.57 -5.03
CA LEU A 20 12.04 -0.63 -5.48
C LEU A 20 12.10 -0.97 -6.97
N PRO A 21 13.06 -0.41 -7.71
CA PRO A 21 13.36 -0.86 -9.06
C PRO A 21 13.71 -2.35 -9.03
N ALA A 22 13.10 -3.13 -9.92
CA ALA A 22 13.42 -4.55 -10.01
C ALA A 22 14.86 -4.75 -10.48
N THR A 23 15.57 -5.67 -9.81
CA THR A 23 16.95 -6.06 -10.17
C THR A 23 17.01 -6.83 -11.49
N VAL A 24 15.87 -7.38 -11.93
CA VAL A 24 15.71 -8.07 -13.20
C VAL A 24 14.69 -7.32 -14.04
N GLN A 25 15.09 -6.92 -15.25
CA GLN A 25 14.20 -6.33 -16.24
C GLN A 25 13.57 -7.42 -17.12
N LEU A 26 12.41 -7.11 -17.71
CA LEU A 26 11.84 -7.94 -18.77
C LEU A 26 12.76 -7.84 -19.99
N ASP A 27 13.33 -8.96 -20.41
CA ASP A 27 14.08 -9.03 -21.66
C ASP A 27 13.13 -9.05 -22.87
N ASP A 28 13.68 -8.80 -24.07
CA ASP A 28 12.89 -8.73 -25.31
C ASP A 28 12.10 -10.03 -25.57
N GLY A 29 12.67 -11.18 -25.20
CA GLY A 29 11.99 -12.46 -25.34
C GLY A 29 10.76 -12.61 -24.43
N LEU A 30 10.80 -12.08 -23.22
CA LEU A 30 9.65 -12.06 -22.32
C LEU A 30 8.59 -11.05 -22.75
N LEU A 31 9.03 -9.89 -23.25
CA LEU A 31 8.13 -8.91 -23.85
C LEU A 31 7.41 -9.50 -25.07
N GLU A 32 8.12 -10.26 -25.90
CA GLU A 32 7.55 -10.98 -27.04
C GLU A 32 6.57 -12.07 -26.59
N ILE A 33 6.88 -12.84 -25.54
CA ILE A 33 5.95 -13.83 -24.96
C ILE A 33 4.68 -13.17 -24.42
N LEU A 34 4.80 -12.00 -23.78
CA LEU A 34 3.67 -11.23 -23.27
C LEU A 34 2.82 -10.65 -24.40
N ALA A 35 3.45 -10.18 -25.47
CA ALA A 35 2.78 -9.61 -26.64
C ALA A 35 2.08 -10.69 -27.48
N SER A 36 2.72 -11.85 -27.66
CA SER A 36 2.22 -12.95 -28.50
C SER A 36 1.19 -13.85 -27.82
N LYS A 37 0.94 -13.68 -26.50
CA LYS A 37 0.05 -14.54 -25.70
C LYS A 37 0.34 -16.01 -25.96
N ALA A 38 1.53 -16.46 -25.56
CA ALA A 38 1.97 -17.83 -25.83
C ALA A 38 0.92 -18.86 -25.33
N PRO A 39 0.54 -19.86 -26.14
CA PRO A 39 -0.60 -20.74 -25.87
C PRO A 39 -0.42 -21.64 -24.64
N TRP A 40 0.82 -21.82 -24.18
CA TRP A 40 1.15 -22.58 -22.98
C TRP A 40 1.04 -21.75 -21.69
N LEU A 41 0.90 -20.42 -21.78
CA LEU A 41 0.85 -19.53 -20.62
C LEU A 41 -0.60 -19.37 -20.15
N PRO A 42 -0.94 -19.81 -18.92
CA PRO A 42 -2.26 -19.57 -18.34
C PRO A 42 -2.60 -18.09 -18.31
N GLU A 43 -3.86 -17.77 -18.58
CA GLU A 43 -4.35 -16.39 -18.65
C GLU A 43 -4.16 -15.62 -17.34
N THR A 44 -4.37 -16.27 -16.20
CA THR A 44 -4.08 -15.71 -14.87
C THR A 44 -2.62 -15.28 -14.74
N LEU A 45 -1.68 -16.11 -15.18
CA LEU A 45 -0.26 -15.78 -15.11
C LEU A 45 0.10 -14.65 -16.06
N LEU A 46 -0.46 -14.65 -17.27
CA LEU A 46 -0.30 -13.56 -18.23
C LEU A 46 -0.79 -12.22 -17.63
N CYS A 47 -1.99 -12.20 -17.06
CA CYS A 47 -2.55 -11.02 -16.42
C CYS A 47 -1.64 -10.53 -15.28
N GLN A 48 -1.27 -11.42 -14.35
CA GLN A 48 -0.42 -11.06 -13.22
C GLN A 48 0.95 -10.52 -13.67
N MET A 49 1.52 -11.07 -14.73
CA MET A 49 2.76 -10.56 -15.31
C MET A 49 2.60 -9.18 -15.93
N GLN A 50 1.53 -8.93 -16.66
CA GLN A 50 1.28 -7.62 -17.25
C GLN A 50 1.03 -6.57 -16.17
N THR A 51 0.24 -6.90 -15.14
CA THR A 51 0.06 -6.01 -13.98
C THR A 51 1.36 -5.76 -13.24
N ALA A 52 2.18 -6.79 -13.00
CA ALA A 52 3.50 -6.64 -12.37
C ALA A 52 4.48 -5.82 -13.23
N SER A 53 4.42 -5.96 -14.55
CA SER A 53 5.18 -5.15 -15.50
C SER A 53 4.82 -3.67 -15.38
N VAL A 54 3.52 -3.34 -15.40
CA VAL A 54 3.05 -1.97 -15.20
C VAL A 54 3.47 -1.45 -13.84
N ALA A 55 3.30 -2.23 -12.77
CA ALA A 55 3.72 -1.86 -11.42
C ALA A 55 5.23 -1.57 -11.34
N SER A 56 6.05 -2.36 -12.02
CA SER A 56 7.50 -2.13 -12.11
C SER A 56 7.84 -0.87 -12.90
N ARG A 57 7.12 -0.56 -13.99
CA ARG A 57 7.33 0.68 -14.76
C ARG A 57 6.91 1.92 -13.98
N ILE A 58 5.80 1.84 -13.25
CA ILE A 58 5.40 2.86 -12.29
C ILE A 58 6.56 3.08 -11.31
N SER A 59 7.05 1.99 -10.69
CA SER A 59 8.16 1.96 -9.72
C SER A 59 9.53 2.37 -10.26
N SER A 60 9.75 2.40 -11.58
CA SER A 60 11.00 2.91 -12.13
C SER A 60 10.89 4.37 -12.57
N THR A 61 9.70 4.76 -13.06
CA THR A 61 9.49 6.06 -13.72
C THR A 61 9.11 7.15 -12.73
N LEU A 62 8.18 6.86 -11.81
CA LEU A 62 7.56 7.89 -10.98
C LEU A 62 8.25 8.16 -9.63
N GLY A 63 9.29 7.41 -9.27
CA GLY A 63 9.86 7.57 -7.93
C GLY A 63 11.33 7.23 -7.82
N GLY A 64 12.02 7.44 -8.94
CA GLY A 64 13.38 7.96 -8.86
C GLY A 64 13.40 9.36 -8.22
N CYS A 65 14.52 9.70 -7.57
CA CYS A 65 14.74 10.93 -6.80
C CYS A 65 14.57 12.24 -7.58
N LYS A 66 14.50 12.21 -8.93
CA LYS A 66 14.37 13.41 -9.77
C LYS A 66 13.08 14.20 -9.50
N TRP A 67 12.04 13.54 -8.99
CA TRP A 67 10.75 14.17 -8.68
C TRP A 67 10.61 14.55 -7.19
N SER A 68 11.59 14.18 -6.36
CA SER A 68 11.55 14.36 -4.90
C SER A 68 11.98 15.75 -4.41
N THR A 69 12.65 16.55 -5.26
CA THR A 69 13.31 17.81 -4.83
C THR A 69 12.68 19.09 -5.38
N GLY A 70 11.57 19.05 -6.12
CA GLY A 70 10.91 20.29 -6.51
C GLY A 70 9.88 20.13 -7.61
N CYS A 71 8.62 20.34 -7.23
CA CYS A 71 7.43 20.46 -8.07
C CYS A 71 7.19 19.28 -9.04
N PRO A 72 6.07 18.54 -8.92
CA PRO A 72 5.58 17.77 -10.05
C PRO A 72 5.39 18.75 -11.23
N THR A 73 6.18 18.56 -12.29
CA THR A 73 6.01 19.29 -13.54
C THR A 73 4.73 18.79 -14.21
N HIS A 74 4.21 19.53 -15.20
CA HIS A 74 3.10 19.07 -16.03
C HIS A 74 3.31 17.63 -16.54
N ASP A 75 4.56 17.28 -16.85
CA ASP A 75 4.97 15.95 -17.31
C ASP A 75 4.69 14.84 -16.29
N TYR A 76 4.78 15.11 -14.99
CA TYR A 76 4.49 14.11 -13.96
C TYR A 76 3.02 13.69 -13.96
N TYR A 77 2.09 14.66 -14.05
CA TYR A 77 0.66 14.35 -14.13
C TYR A 77 0.31 13.63 -15.43
N VAL A 78 0.96 13.99 -16.54
CA VAL A 78 0.81 13.28 -17.82
C VAL A 78 1.26 11.82 -17.68
N LEU A 79 2.38 11.56 -17.00
CA LEU A 79 2.86 10.19 -16.76
C LEU A 79 1.92 9.39 -15.85
N VAL A 80 1.39 9.98 -14.78
CA VAL A 80 0.38 9.31 -13.93
C VAL A 80 -0.86 8.94 -14.75
N ARG A 81 -1.37 9.86 -15.57
CA ARG A 81 -2.51 9.59 -16.46
C ARG A 81 -2.20 8.53 -17.50
N HIS A 82 -0.98 8.51 -18.03
CA HIS A 82 -0.55 7.47 -18.96
C HIS A 82 -0.59 6.08 -18.31
N PHE A 83 -0.06 5.92 -17.10
CA PHE A 83 -0.15 4.66 -16.37
C PHE A 83 -1.59 4.28 -15.98
N GLU A 84 -2.45 5.27 -15.70
CA GLU A 84 -3.88 5.01 -15.49
C GLU A 84 -4.55 4.46 -16.76
N THR A 85 -4.20 5.00 -17.94
CA THR A 85 -4.66 4.46 -19.22
C THR A 85 -4.17 3.04 -19.44
N ASP A 86 -2.89 2.74 -19.19
CA ASP A 86 -2.34 1.39 -19.29
C ASP A 86 -3.11 0.40 -18.40
N LEU A 87 -3.41 0.78 -17.15
CA LEU A 87 -4.18 -0.05 -16.23
C LEU A 87 -5.60 -0.28 -16.73
N ARG A 88 -6.29 0.76 -17.25
CA ARG A 88 -7.62 0.58 -17.85
C ARG A 88 -7.60 -0.31 -19.09
N VAL A 89 -6.54 -0.26 -19.90
CA VAL A 89 -6.39 -1.16 -21.04
C VAL A 89 -6.31 -2.61 -20.56
N LEU A 90 -5.54 -2.88 -19.50
CA LEU A 90 -5.49 -4.22 -18.90
C LEU A 90 -6.85 -4.65 -18.34
N GLU A 91 -7.56 -3.75 -17.66
CA GLU A 91 -8.91 -4.03 -17.18
C GLU A 91 -9.87 -4.40 -18.31
N ASN A 92 -9.92 -3.61 -19.39
CA ASN A 92 -10.76 -3.91 -20.54
C ASN A 92 -10.43 -5.25 -21.21
N GLN A 93 -9.17 -5.67 -21.16
CA GLN A 93 -8.72 -6.92 -21.78
C GLN A 93 -9.03 -8.16 -20.92
N PHE A 94 -8.91 -8.06 -19.60
CA PHE A 94 -8.90 -9.23 -18.71
C PHE A 94 -9.98 -9.22 -17.62
N ALA A 95 -10.74 -8.14 -17.42
CA ALA A 95 -11.70 -8.04 -16.31
C ALA A 95 -12.72 -9.19 -16.27
N ALA A 96 -13.13 -9.69 -17.45
CA ALA A 96 -14.09 -10.80 -17.54
C ALA A 96 -13.52 -12.15 -17.09
N SER A 97 -12.19 -12.33 -17.15
CA SER A 97 -11.50 -13.58 -16.79
C SER A 97 -10.76 -13.52 -15.45
N TRP A 98 -10.79 -12.37 -14.76
CA TRP A 98 -10.11 -12.19 -13.49
C TRP A 98 -10.66 -13.08 -12.38
N SER A 99 -9.74 -13.78 -11.72
CA SER A 99 -10.01 -14.29 -10.38
C SER A 99 -10.07 -13.14 -9.37
N SER A 100 -10.64 -13.40 -8.18
CA SER A 100 -10.61 -12.42 -7.08
C SER A 100 -9.19 -11.98 -6.74
N ALA A 101 -8.21 -12.89 -6.84
CA ALA A 101 -6.80 -12.60 -6.60
C ALA A 101 -6.24 -11.61 -7.64
N ASP A 102 -6.53 -11.82 -8.92
CA ASP A 102 -6.05 -10.93 -10.00
C ASP A 102 -6.63 -9.53 -9.84
N HIS A 103 -7.91 -9.45 -9.50
CA HIS A 103 -8.58 -8.17 -9.25
C HIS A 103 -7.96 -7.44 -8.05
N ILE A 104 -7.63 -8.13 -6.96
CA ILE A 104 -6.92 -7.52 -5.81
C ILE A 104 -5.53 -7.01 -6.21
N ILE A 105 -4.79 -7.77 -7.03
CA ILE A 105 -3.46 -7.34 -7.51
C ILE A 105 -3.57 -6.09 -8.40
N TYR A 106 -4.58 -6.05 -9.27
CA TYR A 106 -4.90 -4.89 -10.11
C TYR A 106 -5.22 -3.65 -9.26
N LEU A 107 -6.19 -3.76 -8.33
CA LEU A 107 -6.59 -2.66 -7.44
C LEU A 107 -5.42 -2.21 -6.57
N GLY A 108 -4.58 -3.12 -6.09
CA GLY A 108 -3.37 -2.79 -5.35
C GLY A 108 -2.37 -1.97 -6.18
N THR A 109 -2.26 -2.26 -7.46
CA THR A 109 -1.39 -1.52 -8.39
C THR A 109 -1.96 -0.14 -8.71
N GLN A 110 -3.27 -0.02 -8.89
CA GLN A 110 -3.95 1.27 -9.02
C GLN A 110 -3.79 2.13 -7.76
N LEU A 111 -3.99 1.53 -6.59
CA LEU A 111 -3.84 2.22 -5.31
C LEU A 111 -2.41 2.74 -5.14
N MET A 112 -1.40 1.93 -5.46
CA MET A 112 0.01 2.34 -5.45
C MET A 112 0.25 3.56 -6.36
N LEU A 113 -0.27 3.57 -7.59
CA LEU A 113 -0.18 4.70 -8.51
C LEU A 113 -0.77 5.99 -7.90
N TYR A 114 -1.96 5.88 -7.31
CA TYR A 114 -2.64 7.04 -6.73
C TYR A 114 -1.94 7.54 -5.46
N ILE A 115 -1.40 6.66 -4.62
CA ILE A 115 -0.58 7.06 -3.46
C ILE A 115 0.67 7.82 -3.91
N ILE A 116 1.35 7.35 -4.97
CA ILE A 116 2.50 8.03 -5.57
C ILE A 116 2.08 9.43 -6.06
N ALA A 117 0.97 9.54 -6.79
CA ALA A 117 0.45 10.82 -7.25
C ALA A 117 0.09 11.79 -6.11
N LEU A 118 -0.48 11.27 -5.01
CA LEU A 118 -0.81 12.05 -3.82
C LEU A 118 0.45 12.59 -3.12
N SER A 119 1.49 11.76 -2.97
CA SER A 119 2.72 12.15 -2.28
C SER A 119 3.44 13.34 -2.93
N THR A 120 3.27 13.53 -4.25
CA THR A 120 3.82 14.66 -4.99
C THR A 120 2.96 15.92 -4.96
N ASP A 121 1.66 15.78 -4.67
CA ASP A 121 0.67 16.86 -4.68
C ASP A 121 0.66 17.67 -3.36
N GLU A 122 1.25 17.13 -2.29
CA GLU A 122 1.24 17.73 -0.94
C GLU A 122 1.85 19.14 -0.86
N GLY A 123 2.69 19.53 -1.83
CA GLY A 123 3.45 20.78 -1.84
C GLY A 123 2.79 21.99 -2.53
N LYS A 124 1.62 21.84 -3.18
CA LYS A 124 0.90 22.96 -3.82
C LYS A 124 -0.49 23.14 -3.17
N GLN A 125 -0.87 24.41 -2.99
CA GLN A 125 -2.11 24.94 -2.40
C GLN A 125 -3.19 23.90 -2.05
N ALA A 126 -3.42 23.76 -0.74
CA ALA A 126 -4.44 22.94 -0.09
C ALA A 126 -5.88 23.45 -0.32
N SER A 127 -6.29 23.60 -1.57
CA SER A 127 -7.66 23.94 -1.91
C SER A 127 -8.17 23.02 -3.02
N SER A 128 -9.16 22.21 -2.67
CA SER A 128 -9.85 21.15 -3.43
C SER A 128 -9.31 19.73 -3.21
N GLN A 129 -10.25 18.81 -2.91
CA GLN A 129 -10.02 17.37 -2.88
C GLN A 129 -9.36 16.97 -4.19
N SER A 130 -8.05 16.68 -4.18
CA SER A 130 -7.40 16.29 -5.42
C SER A 130 -8.05 15.01 -5.92
N SER A 131 -8.30 14.93 -7.23
CA SER A 131 -8.99 13.78 -7.84
C SER A 131 -8.36 12.44 -7.45
N TRP A 132 -7.06 12.45 -7.13
CA TRP A 132 -6.30 11.31 -6.64
C TRP A 132 -6.73 10.81 -5.26
N VAL A 133 -7.17 11.68 -4.34
CA VAL A 133 -7.68 11.26 -3.03
C VAL A 133 -8.98 10.49 -3.20
N ILE A 134 -9.87 11.00 -4.07
CA ILE A 134 -11.16 10.35 -4.37
C ILE A 134 -10.92 8.99 -5.06
N CYS A 135 -10.03 8.95 -6.06
CA CYS A 135 -9.68 7.71 -6.75
C CYS A 135 -9.07 6.68 -5.79
N SER A 136 -8.07 7.06 -5.00
CA SER A 136 -7.43 6.16 -4.03
C SER A 136 -8.40 5.68 -2.94
N TYR A 137 -9.27 6.56 -2.42
CA TYR A 137 -10.32 6.19 -1.48
C TYR A 137 -11.25 5.12 -2.07
N SER A 138 -11.79 5.36 -3.27
CA SER A 138 -12.68 4.43 -3.96
C SER A 138 -11.99 3.08 -4.24
N THR A 139 -10.74 3.12 -4.73
CA THR A 139 -9.94 1.92 -4.99
C THR A 139 -9.67 1.13 -3.71
N ALA A 140 -9.32 1.79 -2.60
CA ALA A 140 -9.04 1.14 -1.33
C ALA A 140 -10.29 0.45 -0.74
N ILE A 141 -11.46 1.10 -0.81
CA ILE A 141 -12.73 0.48 -0.41
C ILE A 141 -13.04 -0.75 -1.27
N CYS A 142 -12.98 -0.60 -2.60
CA CYS A 142 -13.26 -1.70 -3.53
C CYS A 142 -12.32 -2.89 -3.27
N LEU A 143 -11.05 -2.61 -2.98
CA LEU A 143 -10.04 -3.61 -2.67
C LEU A 143 -10.39 -4.40 -1.40
N VAL A 144 -10.73 -3.72 -0.31
CA VAL A 144 -11.14 -4.38 0.94
C VAL A 144 -12.41 -5.22 0.71
N GLN A 145 -13.43 -4.65 0.06
CA GLN A 145 -14.67 -5.38 -0.26
C GLN A 145 -14.41 -6.62 -1.11
N LYS A 146 -13.50 -6.52 -2.09
CA LYS A 146 -13.11 -7.66 -2.93
C LYS A 146 -12.45 -8.76 -2.10
N ALA A 147 -11.54 -8.40 -1.20
CA ALA A 147 -10.92 -9.35 -0.28
C ALA A 147 -11.97 -10.00 0.65
N SER A 148 -12.90 -9.21 1.20
CA SER A 148 -13.99 -9.72 2.06
C SER A 148 -14.87 -10.72 1.33
N SER A 149 -15.13 -10.50 0.04
CA SER A 149 -15.92 -11.42 -0.79
C SER A 149 -15.28 -12.78 -1.04
N MET A 150 -13.98 -12.96 -0.75
CA MET A 150 -13.29 -14.25 -0.90
C MET A 150 -13.69 -15.27 0.17
N GLY A 151 -14.26 -14.82 1.29
CA GLY A 151 -14.69 -15.69 2.39
C GLY A 151 -13.55 -16.59 2.89
N SER A 152 -13.81 -17.88 3.07
CA SER A 152 -12.83 -18.86 3.57
C SER A 152 -11.58 -19.01 2.69
N LYS A 153 -11.64 -18.66 1.40
CA LYS A 153 -10.48 -18.71 0.49
C LYS A 153 -9.41 -17.68 0.85
N TRP A 154 -9.77 -16.64 1.59
CA TRP A 154 -8.85 -15.58 2.04
C TRP A 154 -7.70 -16.11 2.91
N LEU A 155 -7.99 -17.09 3.79
CA LEU A 155 -6.99 -17.68 4.68
C LEU A 155 -5.85 -18.36 3.92
N PHE A 156 -6.15 -18.91 2.74
CA PHE A 156 -5.19 -19.59 1.87
C PHE A 156 -4.64 -18.69 0.77
N ALA A 157 -5.00 -17.40 0.77
CA ALA A 157 -4.49 -16.46 -0.21
C ALA A 157 -2.98 -16.27 -0.05
N PRO A 158 -2.24 -16.00 -1.13
CA PRO A 158 -0.82 -15.68 -1.03
C PRO A 158 -0.59 -14.45 -0.14
N VAL A 159 0.48 -14.47 0.66
CA VAL A 159 0.88 -13.38 1.58
C VAL A 159 0.92 -12.01 0.87
N ARG A 160 1.23 -11.99 -0.43
CA ARG A 160 1.17 -10.79 -1.27
C ARG A 160 -0.20 -10.11 -1.24
N LEU A 161 -1.30 -10.86 -1.30
CA LEU A 161 -2.65 -10.30 -1.24
C LEU A 161 -2.95 -9.74 0.15
N HIS A 162 -2.52 -10.43 1.21
CA HIS A 162 -2.65 -9.95 2.58
C HIS A 162 -1.95 -8.60 2.77
N LYS A 163 -0.73 -8.44 2.23
CA LYS A 163 0.02 -7.17 2.26
C LYS A 163 -0.68 -6.05 1.47
N ILE A 164 -1.27 -6.37 0.32
CA ILE A 164 -2.02 -5.39 -0.49
C ILE A 164 -3.23 -4.87 0.29
N VAL A 165 -3.99 -5.77 0.94
CA VAL A 165 -5.13 -5.39 1.80
C VAL A 165 -4.66 -4.60 3.02
N LEU A 166 -3.58 -5.03 3.68
CA LEU A 166 -2.98 -4.30 4.79
C LEU A 166 -2.67 -2.85 4.40
N ASN A 167 -2.02 -2.64 3.24
CA ASN A 167 -1.74 -1.29 2.74
C ASN A 167 -3.01 -0.47 2.48
N ALA A 168 -4.07 -1.09 1.96
CA ALA A 168 -5.36 -0.41 1.78
C ALA A 168 -5.99 0.01 3.12
N VAL A 169 -5.97 -0.86 4.13
CA VAL A 169 -6.49 -0.54 5.47
C VAL A 169 -5.67 0.58 6.12
N CYS A 170 -4.34 0.49 6.05
CA CYS A 170 -3.44 1.54 6.49
C CYS A 170 -3.76 2.89 5.82
N PHE A 171 -4.01 2.88 4.50
CA PHE A 171 -4.36 4.08 3.75
C PHE A 171 -5.69 4.68 4.21
N LEU A 172 -6.73 3.86 4.36
CA LEU A 172 -8.05 4.29 4.84
C LEU A 172 -7.99 4.86 6.26
N LEU A 173 -7.20 4.24 7.15
CA LEU A 173 -6.95 4.77 8.48
C LEU A 173 -6.26 6.13 8.42
N LEU A 174 -5.24 6.30 7.57
CA LEU A 174 -4.61 7.61 7.40
C LEU A 174 -5.62 8.66 6.88
N LEU A 175 -6.48 8.31 5.92
CA LEU A 175 -7.52 9.20 5.41
C LEU A 175 -8.50 9.64 6.51
N LYS A 176 -8.94 8.70 7.35
CA LYS A 176 -9.86 8.95 8.47
C LYS A 176 -9.26 9.89 9.51
N SER A 177 -7.93 9.91 9.64
CA SER A 177 -7.24 10.43 10.81
C SER A 177 -6.55 11.76 10.60
N PHE A 178 -6.11 12.04 9.37
CA PHE A 178 -5.23 13.17 9.06
C PHE A 178 -5.91 14.12 8.06
N ARG A 179 -5.11 14.70 7.16
CA ARG A 179 -5.45 15.81 6.24
C ARG A 179 -6.83 15.73 5.54
N TYR A 180 -7.39 14.54 5.34
CA TYR A 180 -8.63 14.34 4.58
C TYR A 180 -9.83 13.85 5.42
N ARG A 181 -9.77 13.93 6.76
CA ARG A 181 -10.81 13.43 7.67
C ARG A 181 -12.22 13.88 7.33
N GLU A 182 -12.40 15.16 6.97
CA GLU A 182 -13.71 15.75 6.68
C GLU A 182 -14.15 15.59 5.22
N SER A 183 -13.32 14.99 4.37
CA SER A 183 -13.57 14.91 2.93
C SER A 183 -14.46 13.74 2.51
N PHE A 184 -14.70 12.78 3.39
CA PHE A 184 -15.36 11.52 3.05
C PHE A 184 -16.50 11.21 4.01
N ASP A 185 -17.51 10.49 3.51
CA ASP A 185 -18.59 9.98 4.34
C ASP A 185 -18.02 9.00 5.40
N PRO A 186 -18.21 9.28 6.70
CA PRO A 186 -17.63 8.48 7.77
C PRO A 186 -18.16 7.04 7.82
N ILE A 187 -19.37 6.78 7.28
CA ILE A 187 -20.02 5.47 7.33
C ILE A 187 -19.30 4.45 6.41
N PRO A 188 -19.24 4.64 5.08
CA PRO A 188 -18.56 3.70 4.18
C PRO A 188 -17.07 3.57 4.52
N LEU A 189 -16.42 4.66 4.94
CA LEU A 189 -15.03 4.64 5.37
C LEU A 189 -14.83 3.75 6.60
N SER A 190 -15.63 3.95 7.66
CA SER A 190 -15.51 3.15 8.89
C SER A 190 -15.90 1.69 8.65
N ASN A 191 -16.92 1.43 7.82
CA ASN A 191 -17.30 0.07 7.45
C ASN A 191 -16.18 -0.65 6.71
N ALA A 192 -15.52 0.00 5.75
CA ALA A 192 -14.39 -0.58 5.04
C ALA A 192 -13.19 -0.82 5.96
N ILE A 193 -12.88 0.10 6.87
CA ILE A 193 -11.82 -0.09 7.88
C ILE A 193 -12.13 -1.32 8.75
N ASN A 194 -13.35 -1.42 9.29
CA ASN A 194 -13.75 -2.53 10.15
C ASN A 194 -13.68 -3.87 9.40
N GLN A 195 -14.21 -3.94 8.17
CA GLN A 195 -14.12 -5.14 7.33
C GLN A 195 -12.67 -5.54 7.06
N GLY A 196 -11.81 -4.57 6.79
CA GLY A 196 -10.38 -4.82 6.58
C GLY A 196 -9.66 -5.29 7.84
N LEU A 197 -9.99 -4.72 9.01
CA LEU A 197 -9.46 -5.14 10.30
C LEU A 197 -9.88 -6.58 10.64
N GLU A 198 -11.16 -6.93 10.45
CA GLU A 198 -11.66 -8.31 10.64
C GLU A 198 -10.94 -9.31 9.73
N LEU A 199 -10.70 -8.96 8.46
CA LEU A 199 -9.92 -9.79 7.54
C LEU A 199 -8.49 -10.03 7.99
N LEU A 200 -7.83 -9.00 8.52
CA LEU A 200 -6.45 -9.09 9.00
C LEU A 200 -6.37 -9.88 10.32
N GLN A 201 -7.35 -9.70 11.20
CA GLN A 201 -7.46 -10.47 12.44
C GLN A 201 -7.58 -11.97 12.16
N GLY A 202 -8.38 -12.36 11.16
CA GLY A 202 -8.56 -13.76 10.77
C GLY A 202 -7.29 -14.44 10.24
N LEU A 203 -6.23 -13.68 9.93
CA LEU A 203 -4.94 -14.21 9.47
C LEU A 203 -3.95 -14.47 10.62
N SER A 204 -4.27 -14.04 11.84
CA SER A 204 -3.48 -14.35 13.04
C SER A 204 -3.68 -15.82 13.41
N VAL A 205 -2.58 -16.56 13.53
CA VAL A 205 -2.57 -17.96 13.96
C VAL A 205 -2.23 -18.06 15.44
N THR A 206 -1.34 -17.22 15.95
CA THR A 206 -0.88 -17.25 17.35
C THR A 206 -0.75 -15.84 17.92
N PRO A 207 -1.11 -15.60 19.20
CA PRO A 207 -0.89 -14.32 19.84
C PRO A 207 0.58 -13.88 19.74
N GLY A 208 0.83 -12.65 19.28
CA GLY A 208 2.19 -12.10 19.12
C GLY A 208 2.84 -12.41 17.77
N ASP A 209 2.18 -13.18 16.89
CA ASP A 209 2.62 -13.31 15.51
C ASP A 209 2.59 -11.96 14.76
N PHE A 210 3.10 -11.96 13.53
CA PHE A 210 3.18 -10.75 12.72
C PHE A 210 1.80 -10.09 12.51
N MET A 211 0.77 -10.88 12.17
CA MET A 211 -0.55 -10.34 11.81
C MET A 211 -1.31 -9.85 13.04
N SER A 212 -1.21 -10.53 14.19
CA SER A 212 -1.77 -10.05 15.46
C SER A 212 -1.14 -8.74 15.91
N ARG A 213 0.18 -8.57 15.75
CA ARG A 213 0.87 -7.30 16.04
C ARG A 213 0.44 -6.18 15.10
N ALA A 214 0.42 -6.44 13.80
CA ALA A 214 -0.05 -5.47 12.81
C ALA A 214 -1.51 -5.06 13.08
N PHE A 215 -2.40 -6.03 13.32
CA PHE A 215 -3.79 -5.78 13.69
C PHE A 215 -3.90 -4.94 14.97
N SER A 216 -3.16 -5.29 16.03
CA SER A 216 -3.21 -4.55 17.30
C SER A 216 -2.81 -3.09 17.12
N LEU A 217 -1.75 -2.81 16.35
CA LEU A 217 -1.33 -1.44 16.07
C LEU A 217 -2.41 -0.67 15.29
N LEU A 218 -3.03 -1.30 14.29
CA LEU A 218 -4.07 -0.67 13.49
C LEU A 218 -5.37 -0.46 14.27
N ASP A 219 -5.76 -1.40 15.12
CA ASP A 219 -6.91 -1.27 16.01
C ASP A 219 -6.70 -0.14 17.02
N GLN A 220 -5.53 -0.08 17.66
CA GLN A 220 -5.17 1.03 18.54
C GLN A 220 -5.19 2.37 17.79
N LEU A 221 -4.61 2.44 16.58
CA LEU A 221 -4.67 3.65 15.77
C LEU A 221 -6.12 4.05 15.44
N SER A 222 -6.97 3.08 15.06
CA SER A 222 -8.40 3.31 14.80
C SER A 222 -9.11 3.90 16.03
N GLN A 223 -8.80 3.40 17.23
CA GLN A 223 -9.37 3.91 18.47
C GLN A 223 -8.89 5.32 18.82
N LEU A 224 -7.58 5.59 18.67
CA LEU A 224 -6.99 6.90 18.97
C LEU A 224 -7.53 7.98 18.05
N THR A 225 -7.76 7.65 16.80
CA THR A 225 -8.20 8.60 15.78
C THR A 225 -9.66 8.99 15.94
N ASN A 226 -10.47 8.15 16.60
CA ASN A 226 -11.80 8.54 17.06
C ASN A 226 -11.76 9.50 18.26
N LYS A 227 -10.69 9.50 19.06
CA LYS A 227 -10.55 10.29 20.30
C LYS A 227 -9.82 11.63 20.11
N CYS A 228 -8.99 11.76 19.08
CA CYS A 228 -8.16 12.95 18.86
C CYS A 228 -8.92 14.06 18.11
N GLU A 229 -8.80 15.30 18.58
CA GLU A 229 -9.37 16.49 17.93
C GLU A 229 -8.56 16.87 16.68
N SER A 230 -9.21 17.42 15.64
CA SER A 230 -8.57 17.65 14.33
C SER A 230 -7.40 18.64 14.37
N ARG A 231 -7.31 19.49 15.40
CA ARG A 231 -6.32 20.56 15.51
C ARG A 231 -4.92 20.07 15.88
N ASP A 232 -4.80 18.89 16.50
CA ASP A 232 -3.52 18.34 16.98
C ASP A 232 -2.84 17.37 15.99
N MET A 233 -3.51 17.13 14.86
CA MET A 233 -3.06 16.18 13.85
C MET A 233 -2.11 16.83 12.85
N PRO A 234 -0.99 16.15 12.51
CA PRO A 234 -0.03 16.65 11.54
C PRO A 234 -0.67 16.83 10.16
N ASN A 235 -0.37 17.96 9.50
CA ASN A 235 -0.88 18.30 8.17
C ASN A 235 -0.27 17.44 7.04
N GLU A 236 0.87 16.80 7.28
CA GLU A 236 1.51 15.91 6.31
C GLU A 236 0.82 14.54 6.31
N PHE A 237 0.36 14.10 5.13
CA PHE A 237 -0.43 12.88 5.02
C PHE A 237 0.47 11.63 4.98
N LEU A 238 1.63 11.70 4.30
CA LEU A 238 2.63 10.63 4.26
C LEU A 238 4.01 11.11 4.73
N PRO A 239 4.42 10.87 6.00
CA PRO A 239 5.74 11.26 6.50
C PRO A 239 6.89 10.55 5.78
N VAL A 240 6.66 9.38 5.17
CA VAL A 240 7.72 8.62 4.48
C VAL A 240 7.52 8.62 2.97
N LYS A 241 8.41 9.37 2.30
CA LYS A 241 8.35 9.64 0.85
C LYS A 241 9.32 8.80 0.03
N SER A 242 10.34 8.19 0.65
CA SER A 242 11.30 7.30 -0.01
C SER A 242 10.69 5.93 -0.26
N ARG A 243 10.42 5.52 -1.53
CA ARG A 243 9.88 4.20 -1.98
C ARG A 243 8.42 4.14 -2.47
N MET A 244 8.02 5.06 -3.34
CA MET A 244 7.06 4.76 -4.42
C MET A 244 5.76 4.04 -4.02
N GLY A 245 4.93 4.66 -3.17
CA GLY A 245 3.61 4.13 -2.82
C GLY A 245 3.62 2.91 -1.88
N ALA A 246 4.78 2.29 -1.61
CA ALA A 246 4.93 1.17 -0.68
C ALA A 246 5.05 1.59 0.79
N ASN A 247 5.03 2.90 1.08
CA ASN A 247 5.30 3.45 2.41
C ASN A 247 4.07 3.68 3.27
N VAL A 248 2.88 3.29 2.80
CA VAL A 248 1.66 3.57 3.56
C VAL A 248 1.68 2.87 4.91
N ALA A 249 1.98 1.57 4.96
CA ALA A 249 2.07 0.85 6.23
C ALA A 249 3.15 1.44 7.16
N PHE A 250 4.29 1.89 6.61
CA PHE A 250 5.34 2.54 7.40
C PHE A 250 4.87 3.90 7.94
N SER A 251 4.26 4.72 7.08
CA SER A 251 3.67 6.00 7.46
C SER A 251 2.61 5.83 8.55
N THR A 252 1.76 4.81 8.42
CA THR A 252 0.78 4.43 9.44
C THR A 252 1.44 4.00 10.74
N ALA A 253 2.49 3.18 10.71
CA ALA A 253 3.22 2.75 11.90
C ALA A 253 3.89 3.93 12.63
N VAL A 254 4.56 4.82 11.89
CA VAL A 254 5.15 6.05 12.44
C VAL A 254 4.07 6.91 13.11
N ARG A 255 2.97 7.18 12.40
CA ARG A 255 1.86 7.97 12.93
C ARG A 255 1.21 7.34 14.17
N ALA A 256 1.04 6.02 14.18
CA ALA A 256 0.52 5.30 15.34
C ALA A 256 1.43 5.49 16.55
N ARG A 257 2.74 5.30 16.39
CA ARG A 257 3.73 5.51 17.46
C ARG A 257 3.75 6.95 17.96
N GLU A 258 3.69 7.93 17.07
CA GLU A 258 3.62 9.35 17.43
C GLU A 258 2.39 9.66 18.29
N LEU A 259 1.21 9.14 17.91
CA LEU A 259 -0.03 9.36 18.66
C LEU A 259 -0.04 8.64 20.00
N MET A 260 0.47 7.40 20.05
CA MET A 260 0.60 6.65 21.30
C MET A 260 1.52 7.36 22.29
N LYS A 261 2.65 7.91 21.82
CA LYS A 261 3.59 8.67 22.66
C LYS A 261 2.93 9.94 23.21
N LYS A 262 2.25 10.72 22.36
CA LYS A 262 1.50 11.91 22.81
C LYS A 262 0.48 11.57 23.90
N GLN A 263 -0.27 10.48 23.72
CA GLN A 263 -1.25 10.05 24.71
C GLN A 263 -0.61 9.65 26.06
N GLN A 264 0.57 9.01 26.03
CA GLN A 264 1.32 8.67 27.25
C GLN A 264 1.82 9.93 27.97
N ASP A 265 2.35 10.89 27.21
CA ASP A 265 2.84 12.16 27.74
C ASP A 265 1.68 12.97 28.38
N ASP A 266 0.49 12.97 27.77
CA ASP A 266 -0.72 13.63 28.30
C ASP A 266 -1.32 12.93 29.54
N GLN A 267 -1.06 11.63 29.73
CA GLN A 267 -1.55 10.84 30.87
C GLN A 267 -0.58 10.79 32.07
N GLY A 268 0.57 11.47 32.00
CA GLY A 268 1.45 11.69 33.17
C GLY A 268 2.11 10.42 33.75
N CYS A 269 2.26 9.34 32.97
CA CYS A 269 2.97 8.14 33.41
C CYS A 269 4.37 8.04 32.77
N SER A 270 5.39 8.34 33.57
CA SER A 270 6.80 8.09 33.28
C SER A 270 7.11 6.60 33.27
N GLY A 271 6.84 5.94 32.14
CA GLY A 271 7.51 4.70 31.76
C GLY A 271 8.45 5.00 30.60
N MET A 272 9.74 5.23 30.87
CA MET A 272 10.77 5.33 29.84
C MET A 272 10.74 4.06 28.97
N VAL A 273 10.17 4.16 27.78
CA VAL A 273 10.54 3.31 26.67
C VAL A 273 11.56 4.12 25.89
N ASP A 274 12.84 3.82 26.12
CA ASP A 274 13.92 4.31 25.26
C ASP A 274 13.60 3.86 23.83
N LEU A 275 13.19 4.81 22.99
CA LEU A 275 13.23 4.62 21.55
C LEU A 275 14.71 4.61 21.17
N PRO A 276 15.26 3.51 20.62
CA PRO A 276 16.49 3.62 19.89
C PRO A 276 16.19 4.50 18.67
N VAL A 277 16.81 5.68 18.65
CA VAL A 277 17.00 6.48 17.46
C VAL A 277 17.60 5.55 16.41
N MET A 278 16.86 5.25 15.35
CA MET A 278 17.32 4.44 14.22
C MET A 278 18.43 5.19 13.47
N GLN A 279 19.65 5.07 13.99
CA GLN A 279 20.88 5.11 13.19
C GLN A 279 21.10 3.68 12.68
N ASP A 280 20.75 3.47 11.42
CA ASP A 280 21.46 2.62 10.44
C ASP A 280 20.50 2.31 9.29
N ILE A 281 20.56 3.16 8.27
CA ILE A 281 19.75 3.09 7.04
C ILE A 281 20.36 2.11 6.03
N ASP A 282 21.32 1.25 6.43
CA ASP A 282 22.09 0.43 5.48
C ASP A 282 21.77 -1.08 5.46
N GLN A 283 20.75 -1.56 6.17
CA GLN A 283 20.22 -2.94 6.01
C GLN A 283 18.95 -2.98 5.14
N LEU A 284 18.97 -2.19 4.08
CA LEU A 284 17.81 -1.74 3.32
C LEU A 284 17.23 -2.76 2.31
N LEU A 285 17.69 -4.02 2.32
CA LEU A 285 17.31 -5.04 1.33
C LEU A 285 16.46 -6.18 1.90
N ASP A 286 16.35 -6.30 3.23
CA ASP A 286 15.36 -7.15 3.90
C ASP A 286 14.56 -6.27 4.86
N LEU A 287 13.44 -5.72 4.37
CA LEU A 287 12.47 -5.02 5.22
C LEU A 287 11.93 -6.01 6.26
N ASP A 288 12.49 -5.95 7.48
CA ASP A 288 11.98 -6.72 8.60
C ASP A 288 10.69 -6.08 9.11
N TRP A 289 9.58 -6.51 8.53
CA TRP A 289 8.24 -6.13 8.96
C TRP A 289 7.98 -6.44 10.45
N SER A 290 8.75 -7.37 11.03
CA SER A 290 8.67 -7.69 12.45
C SER A 290 9.25 -6.57 13.33
N GLU A 291 10.18 -5.76 12.81
CA GLU A 291 10.73 -4.54 13.44
C GLU A 291 9.73 -3.37 13.34
N LEU A 292 9.02 -3.24 12.22
CA LEU A 292 8.03 -2.18 11.98
C LEU A 292 6.82 -2.26 12.93
N PHE A 293 6.37 -3.46 13.26
CA PHE A 293 5.31 -3.70 14.24
C PHE A 293 5.85 -4.30 15.55
N GLY A 294 7.16 -4.24 15.75
CA GLY A 294 7.83 -4.62 16.98
C GLY A 294 7.78 -3.47 17.97
N THR A 295 6.93 -3.56 18.97
CA THR A 295 7.09 -2.83 20.23
C THR A 295 6.95 -3.81 21.39
N GLY A 296 8.04 -4.00 22.13
CA GLY A 296 8.16 -4.45 23.52
C GLY A 296 7.16 -5.50 24.02
N ILE A 297 7.51 -6.78 23.87
CA ILE A 297 7.33 -7.73 24.96
C ILE A 297 8.73 -8.25 25.28
N GLY A 298 9.44 -7.51 26.13
CA GLY A 298 10.44 -8.13 26.99
C GLY A 298 9.71 -8.96 28.03
N VAL A 299 10.24 -10.16 28.27
CA VAL A 299 9.86 -11.07 29.36
C VAL A 299 9.72 -10.34 30.69
#